data_AF-Q9R875-F1
#
_entry.id   AF-Q9R875-F1
#
_cell.length_a   1.000
_cell.length_b   1.000
_cell.length_c   1.000
_cell.angle_alpha   90.00
_cell.angle_beta   90.00
_cell.angle_gamma   90.00
#
_symmetry.space_group_name_H-M   'P 1'
#
loop_
_entity.id
_entity.type
_entity.pdbx_description
1 polymer ?
#
loop_
_entity_poly.entity_id
_entity_poly.type
_entity_poly.pdbx_seq_one_letter_code
_entity_poly.pdbx_strand_id
1 'polypeptide(L)' 'KEFFGTSQLSQFMDQNNPLSGLTHKRRLSALGPGGLS' A
#
# COMPACT_ATOMS: atom_id res chain seq x y z
N LYS A 1 -2.70 1.25 16.84
CA LYS A 1 -1.45 0.46 16.75
C LYS A 1 -1.56 -0.61 15.66
N GLU A 2 -2.65 -1.36 15.62
CA GLU A 2 -2.85 -2.46 14.65
C GLU A 2 -2.93 -1.99 13.20
N PHE A 3 -3.61 -0.87 12.91
CA PHE A 3 -3.76 -0.36 11.56
C PHE A 3 -2.42 -0.18 10.81
N PHE A 4 -1.46 0.56 11.38
CA PHE A 4 -0.18 0.79 10.70
C PHE A 4 0.79 -0.42 10.75
N GLY A 5 0.55 -1.38 11.64
CA GLY A 5 1.43 -2.55 11.78
C GLY A 5 1.02 -3.74 10.91
N THR A 6 -0.28 -3.94 10.69
CA THR A 6 -0.79 -5.17 10.07
C THR A 6 -1.94 -4.96 9.07
N SER A 7 -2.42 -3.73 8.85
CA SER A 7 -3.48 -3.49 7.86
C SER A 7 -3.00 -3.84 6.45
N GLN A 8 -3.88 -4.45 5.65
CA GLN A 8 -3.66 -4.69 4.23
C GLN A 8 -3.41 -3.41 3.42
N LEU A 9 -3.90 -2.26 3.92
CA LEU A 9 -3.67 -0.95 3.31
C LEU A 9 -2.35 -0.30 3.79
N SER A 10 -1.70 -0.84 4.82
CA SER A 10 -0.41 -0.37 5.33
C SER A 10 0.71 -1.26 4.78
N GLN A 11 1.16 -0.94 3.57
CA GLN A 11 2.15 -1.74 2.83
C GLN A 11 3.58 -1.23 3.04
N PHE A 12 4.54 -2.14 2.93
CA PHE A 12 5.95 -1.77 2.90
C PHE A 12 6.30 -1.11 1.55
N MET A 13 6.97 0.03 1.61
CA MET A 13 7.30 0.82 0.41
C MET A 13 8.44 0.18 -0.38
N ASP A 14 8.24 0.04 -1.69
CA ASP A 14 9.31 -0.29 -2.63
C ASP A 14 10.21 0.94 -2.85
N GLN A 15 11.53 0.74 -2.67
CA GLN A 15 12.55 1.79 -2.80
C GLN A 15 13.70 1.39 -3.72
N ASN A 16 13.48 0.43 -4.62
CA ASN A 16 14.52 -0.03 -5.54
C ASN A 16 15.01 1.08 -6.46
N ASN A 17 14.15 2.05 -6.79
CA ASN A 17 14.53 3.26 -7.53
C ASN A 17 13.53 4.41 -7.26
N PRO A 18 13.85 5.67 -7.61
CA PRO A 18 12.96 6.81 -7.39
C PRO A 18 11.58 6.68 -8.07
N LEU A 19 11.51 5.99 -9.22
CA LEU A 19 10.25 5.76 -9.92
C LEU A 19 9.38 4.73 -9.20
N SER A 20 9.96 3.67 -8.61
CA SER A 20 9.21 2.67 -7.84
C SER A 20 8.55 3.30 -6.61
N GLY A 21 9.27 4.17 -5.89
CA GLY A 21 8.71 4.94 -4.78
C GLY A 21 7.60 5.91 -5.21
N LEU A 22 7.74 6.57 -6.36
CA LEU A 22 6.71 7.47 -6.89
C LEU A 22 5.44 6.72 -7.29
N THR A 23 5.58 5.61 -8.01
CA THR A 23 4.47 4.75 -8.41
C THR A 23 3.76 4.16 -7.21
N HIS A 24 4.50 3.67 -6.20
CA HIS A 24 3.91 3.13 -4.98
C HIS A 24 3.05 4.16 -4.24
N LYS A 25 3.55 5.39 -4.07
CA LYS A 25 2.80 6.47 -3.39
C LYS A 25 1.54 6.92 -4.13
N ARG A 26 1.47 6.71 -5.45
CA ARG A 26 0.33 7.08 -6.30
C ARG A 26 -0.62 5.91 -6.59
N ARG A 27 -0.36 4.72 -6.05
CA ARG A 27 -1.14 3.51 -6.32
C ARG A 27 -2.48 3.55 -5.58
N LEU A 28 -3.56 3.22 -6.30
CA LEU A 28 -4.89 3.01 -5.73
C LEU A 28 -5.20 1.50 -5.68
N SER A 29 -5.87 1.05 -4.62
CA SER A 29 -6.31 -0.34 -4.43
C SER A 29 -7.81 -0.38 -4.17
N ALA A 30 -8.52 -1.21 -4.93
CA ALA A 30 -9.90 -1.59 -4.64
C ALA A 30 -10.01 -2.81 -3.70
N LEU A 31 -8.87 -3.41 -3.36
CA LEU A 31 -8.77 -4.57 -2.46
C LEU A 31 -8.55 -4.09 -1.02
N GLY A 32 -9.16 -4.78 -0.06
CA GLY A 32 -9.08 -4.49 1.37
C GLY A 32 -10.40 -4.73 2.09
N PRO A 33 -10.47 -4.48 3.40
CA PRO A 33 -11.73 -4.56 4.14
C PRO A 33 -12.79 -3.63 3.51
N GLY A 34 -13.92 -4.19 3.07
CA GLY A 34 -14.99 -3.47 2.38
C GLY A 34 -14.75 -3.22 0.88
N GLY A 35 -13.68 -3.77 0.31
CA GLY A 35 -13.35 -3.70 -1.11
C GLY A 35 -13.83 -4.91 -1.91
N LEU A 36 -13.31 -5.05 -3.13
CA LEU A 36 -13.58 -6.19 -4.00
C LEU A 36 -12.90 -7.46 -3.48
N SER A 37 -13.58 -8.61 -3.57
CA SER A 37 -13.10 -9.94 -3.19
C SER A 37 -12.87 -10.84 -4.40
#